data_AF-Q31ZL5-F1
#
_entry.id   AF-Q31ZL5-F1
#
_cell.length_a   1.000
_cell.length_b   1.000
_cell.length_c   1.000
_cell.angle_alpha   90.00
_cell.angle_beta   90.00
_cell.angle_gamma   90.00
#
_symmetry.space_group_name_H-M   'P 1'
#
loop_
_entity.id
_entity.type
_entity.pdbx_description
1 polymer ?
#
loop_
_entity_poly.entity_id
_entity_poly.type
_entity_poly.pdbx_seq_one_letter_code
_entity_poly.pdbx_strand_id
1 'polypeptide(L)'
;MESLPNVLVNNTGGDLNIISSDSILNGATKLVSGTTTLKLSENTIWNMKDDSVVTHLTNSDSIINLSYDDGQTFTQGKTLTVKGNYVGNNGQLNIRTVLGDDKSATDRLIVEGNTSGSTTVYVKNAGGSGAATLNGIELITVNGDESPAEAFRQGDARIAAGAFEYQLKQQGKNWYLTSYQSVNEEDNSSEGNSEPTETPTPVLRPEAGSYVANLAAANTLFVMRLNDRAGEMRYIDPVTEQERSSRLWLRQIGGHNAWRDSNGQLRTTSHRYVSQLGADLLTGGFTDSDSWRLGVMAGYARDYNSTHSSVSDYRSKGSVRGYCAGLYATWFADDISKKGAYIDAWAQYSWFKNSVKGDELAYESYSAKGATVSLEAG
;
A
#
# COMPACT_ATOMS: atom_id res chain seq x y z
N MET A 1 -19.45 -11.64 -35.90
CA MET A 1 -19.56 -12.57 -34.76
C MET A 1 -20.47 -11.86 -33.78
N GLU A 2 -21.77 -12.18 -33.80
CA GLU A 2 -22.74 -11.53 -32.92
C GLU A 2 -22.37 -11.85 -31.47
N SER A 3 -22.24 -10.81 -30.63
CA SER A 3 -22.05 -10.98 -29.20
C SER A 3 -23.26 -11.72 -28.65
N LEU A 4 -23.04 -12.85 -27.97
CA LEU A 4 -24.08 -13.53 -27.20
C LEU A 4 -24.80 -12.50 -26.31
N PRO A 5 -26.14 -12.56 -26.19
CA PRO A 5 -26.86 -11.60 -25.37
C PRO A 5 -26.37 -11.70 -23.92
N ASN A 6 -26.07 -10.55 -23.31
CA ASN A 6 -25.67 -10.44 -21.90
C ASN A 6 -26.78 -10.83 -20.91
N VAL A 7 -27.91 -11.41 -21.38
CA VAL A 7 -29.14 -11.64 -20.63
C VAL A 7 -29.36 -13.14 -20.46
N LEU A 8 -29.40 -13.58 -19.21
CA LEU A 8 -29.72 -14.95 -18.79
C LEU A 8 -31.23 -15.15 -18.61
N VAL A 9 -31.90 -14.16 -18.00
CA VAL A 9 -33.33 -14.20 -17.69
C VAL A 9 -33.97 -12.89 -18.14
N ASN A 10 -35.11 -12.97 -18.81
CA ASN A 10 -35.94 -11.81 -19.11
C ASN A 10 -37.40 -12.12 -18.76
N ASN A 11 -37.78 -11.84 -17.52
CA ASN A 11 -39.16 -12.04 -17.08
C ASN A 11 -40.01 -10.83 -17.48
N THR A 12 -40.89 -11.04 -18.45
CA THR A 12 -41.80 -10.00 -18.95
C THR A 12 -43.19 -10.04 -18.28
N GLY A 13 -43.48 -11.08 -17.49
CA GLY A 13 -44.71 -11.22 -16.71
C GLY A 13 -44.88 -12.61 -16.09
N GLY A 14 -45.70 -12.70 -15.05
CA GLY A 14 -45.96 -13.94 -14.31
C GLY A 14 -44.87 -14.30 -13.29
N ASP A 15 -45.01 -15.48 -12.68
CA ASP A 15 -44.10 -15.96 -11.64
C ASP A 15 -43.05 -16.93 -12.21
N LEU A 16 -41.79 -16.56 -12.08
CA LEU A 16 -40.64 -17.35 -12.49
C LEU A 16 -39.81 -17.75 -11.25
N ASN A 17 -39.69 -19.06 -11.03
CA ASN A 17 -38.87 -19.63 -9.97
C ASN A 17 -37.66 -20.35 -10.58
N ILE A 18 -36.47 -19.86 -10.27
CA ILE A 18 -35.19 -20.43 -10.72
C ILE A 18 -34.48 -20.98 -9.49
N ILE A 19 -34.22 -22.28 -9.50
CA ILE A 19 -33.49 -22.99 -8.46
C ILE A 19 -32.26 -23.59 -9.14
N SER A 20 -31.07 -23.18 -8.71
CA SER A 20 -29.81 -23.61 -9.29
C SER A 20 -28.90 -24.18 -8.21
N SER A 21 -28.40 -25.38 -8.46
CA SER A 21 -27.48 -26.13 -7.61
C SER A 21 -26.29 -26.57 -8.46
N ASP A 22 -25.07 -26.46 -7.94
CA ASP A 22 -23.82 -26.86 -8.62
C ASP A 22 -23.74 -26.39 -10.08
N SER A 23 -24.12 -25.13 -10.32
CA SER A 23 -24.32 -24.57 -11.65
C SER A 23 -23.51 -23.32 -11.89
N ILE A 24 -23.20 -23.01 -13.16
CA ILE A 24 -22.63 -21.72 -13.55
C ILE A 24 -23.67 -20.95 -14.37
N LEU A 25 -24.18 -19.87 -13.80
CA LEU A 25 -25.09 -18.93 -14.45
C LEU A 25 -24.27 -17.77 -15.04
N ASN A 26 -24.36 -17.55 -16.36
CA ASN A 26 -23.67 -16.46 -17.04
C ASN A 26 -24.69 -15.53 -17.69
N GLY A 27 -24.74 -14.28 -17.26
CA GLY A 27 -25.64 -13.27 -17.81
C GLY A 27 -26.42 -12.51 -16.74
N ALA A 28 -27.19 -11.53 -17.17
CA ALA A 28 -28.01 -10.68 -16.32
C ALA A 28 -29.46 -11.16 -16.24
N THR A 29 -30.14 -10.83 -15.15
CA THR A 29 -31.59 -11.01 -15.03
C THR A 29 -32.30 -9.69 -15.27
N LYS A 30 -33.31 -9.66 -16.13
CA LYS A 30 -34.18 -8.51 -16.35
C LYS A 30 -35.59 -8.86 -15.90
N LEU A 31 -36.25 -7.91 -15.24
CA LEU A 31 -37.61 -8.02 -14.75
C LEU A 31 -38.41 -6.80 -15.23
N VAL A 32 -39.37 -7.03 -16.13
CA VAL A 32 -40.29 -5.98 -16.60
C VAL A 32 -41.55 -5.95 -15.74
N SER A 33 -42.13 -7.14 -15.48
CA SER A 33 -43.28 -7.31 -14.59
C SER A 33 -43.34 -8.72 -14.02
N GLY A 34 -44.17 -8.95 -13.00
CA GLY A 34 -44.30 -10.25 -12.33
C GLY A 34 -43.26 -10.48 -11.22
N THR A 35 -42.98 -11.74 -10.92
CA THR A 35 -42.10 -12.17 -9.84
C THR A 35 -40.96 -13.01 -10.38
N THR A 36 -39.72 -12.72 -10.00
CA THR A 36 -38.58 -13.61 -10.25
C THR A 36 -37.94 -14.00 -8.93
N THR A 37 -38.08 -15.26 -8.53
CA THR A 37 -37.40 -15.85 -7.37
C THR A 37 -36.17 -16.60 -7.86
N LEU A 38 -34.99 -16.20 -7.39
CA LEU A 38 -33.72 -16.87 -7.68
C LEU A 38 -33.16 -17.49 -6.40
N LYS A 39 -32.96 -18.81 -6.41
CA LYS A 39 -32.32 -19.55 -5.32
C LYS A 39 -31.06 -20.22 -5.84
N LEU A 40 -29.93 -19.83 -5.28
CA LEU A 40 -28.61 -20.37 -5.60
C LEU A 40 -28.16 -21.25 -4.43
N SER A 41 -27.72 -22.47 -4.73
CA SER A 41 -27.23 -23.46 -3.77
C SER A 41 -25.99 -24.21 -4.26
N GLU A 42 -25.31 -24.90 -3.35
CA GLU A 42 -24.28 -25.92 -3.64
C GLU A 42 -23.24 -25.47 -4.68
N ASN A 43 -22.34 -24.55 -4.33
CA ASN A 43 -21.27 -24.04 -5.20
C ASN A 43 -21.76 -23.38 -6.50
N THR A 44 -23.04 -23.03 -6.62
CA THR A 44 -23.53 -22.30 -7.78
C THR A 44 -22.80 -20.96 -7.90
N ILE A 45 -22.35 -20.63 -9.12
CA ILE A 45 -21.68 -19.36 -9.42
C ILE A 45 -22.57 -18.57 -10.38
N TRP A 46 -22.94 -17.35 -9.99
CA TRP A 46 -23.58 -16.41 -10.89
C TRP A 46 -22.61 -15.31 -11.32
N ASN A 47 -22.23 -15.34 -12.59
CA ASN A 47 -21.41 -14.32 -13.26
C ASN A 47 -22.33 -13.32 -13.97
N MET A 48 -22.60 -12.20 -13.30
CA MET A 48 -23.39 -11.12 -13.91
C MET A 48 -22.62 -10.48 -15.07
N LYS A 49 -23.35 -10.20 -16.16
CA LYS A 49 -22.81 -9.52 -17.35
C LYS A 49 -23.32 -8.09 -17.51
N ASP A 50 -24.41 -7.75 -16.84
CA ASP A 50 -25.06 -6.45 -16.86
C ASP A 50 -25.91 -6.28 -15.59
N ASP A 51 -26.44 -5.08 -15.36
CA ASP A 51 -27.34 -4.80 -14.25
C ASP A 51 -28.48 -5.81 -14.21
N SER A 52 -28.78 -6.30 -13.01
CA SER A 52 -29.69 -7.41 -12.81
C SER A 52 -30.78 -7.07 -11.80
N VAL A 53 -32.00 -7.53 -12.07
CA VAL A 53 -33.16 -7.34 -11.20
C VAL A 53 -33.82 -8.69 -10.93
N VAL A 54 -34.11 -8.96 -9.66
CA VAL A 54 -34.89 -10.12 -9.19
C VAL A 54 -35.87 -9.67 -8.10
N THR A 55 -36.90 -10.45 -7.82
CA THR A 55 -37.85 -10.15 -6.74
C THR A 55 -37.39 -10.72 -5.41
N HIS A 56 -37.03 -12.00 -5.38
CA HIS A 56 -36.53 -12.66 -4.17
C HIS A 56 -35.22 -13.37 -4.49
N LEU A 57 -34.22 -13.21 -3.62
CA LEU A 57 -32.91 -13.81 -3.81
C LEU A 57 -32.48 -14.59 -2.58
N THR A 58 -32.12 -15.85 -2.79
CA THR A 58 -31.43 -16.67 -1.79
C THR A 58 -30.04 -17.03 -2.31
N ASN A 59 -29.02 -16.66 -1.55
CA ASN A 59 -27.61 -16.97 -1.81
C ASN A 59 -27.12 -17.94 -0.74
N SER A 60 -27.19 -19.25 -1.01
CA SER A 60 -26.83 -20.31 -0.06
C SER A 60 -25.61 -21.08 -0.56
N ASP A 61 -24.50 -21.11 0.17
CA ASP A 61 -23.29 -21.86 -0.23
C ASP A 61 -22.91 -21.63 -1.71
N SER A 62 -23.12 -20.40 -2.20
CA SER A 62 -23.02 -20.01 -3.60
C SER A 62 -22.28 -18.69 -3.74
N ILE A 63 -21.83 -18.37 -4.96
CA ILE A 63 -21.03 -17.19 -5.25
C ILE A 63 -21.78 -16.31 -6.25
N ILE A 64 -22.02 -15.05 -5.88
CA ILE A 64 -22.52 -14.03 -6.79
C ILE A 64 -21.37 -13.09 -7.14
N ASN A 65 -20.97 -13.09 -8.41
CA ASN A 65 -20.02 -12.14 -8.97
C ASN A 65 -20.80 -11.01 -9.64
N LEU A 66 -20.96 -9.86 -8.96
CA LEU A 66 -21.54 -8.66 -9.58
C LEU A 66 -20.67 -8.22 -10.75
N SER A 67 -19.37 -8.19 -10.51
CA SER A 67 -18.36 -8.18 -11.55
C SER A 67 -17.15 -8.99 -11.09
N TYR A 68 -16.29 -9.33 -12.05
CA TYR A 68 -15.04 -10.03 -11.80
C TYR A 68 -13.98 -9.50 -12.76
N ASP A 69 -12.73 -9.89 -12.52
CA ASP A 69 -11.61 -9.46 -13.36
C ASP A 69 -11.51 -10.34 -14.60
N ASP A 70 -12.21 -9.93 -15.66
CA ASP A 70 -12.23 -10.57 -16.97
C ASP A 70 -11.31 -9.87 -18.00
N GLY A 71 -10.42 -9.00 -17.52
CA GLY A 71 -9.53 -8.19 -18.36
C GLY A 71 -10.18 -6.92 -18.94
N GLN A 72 -11.48 -6.69 -18.69
CA GLN A 72 -12.13 -5.43 -19.07
C GLN A 72 -11.80 -4.31 -18.11
N THR A 73 -11.67 -3.09 -18.64
CA THR A 73 -11.56 -1.88 -17.83
C THR A 73 -12.85 -1.67 -17.04
N PHE A 74 -12.73 -1.47 -15.73
CA PHE A 74 -13.87 -1.14 -14.89
C PHE A 74 -14.23 0.34 -15.10
N THR A 75 -15.24 0.61 -15.91
CA THR A 75 -15.69 1.96 -16.25
C THR A 75 -16.84 2.43 -15.37
N GLN A 76 -17.79 1.53 -15.08
CA GLN A 76 -18.92 1.76 -14.19
C GLN A 76 -19.24 0.44 -13.47
N GLY A 77 -19.63 0.54 -12.20
CA GLY A 77 -20.06 -0.62 -11.43
C GLY A 77 -21.48 -1.06 -11.80
N LYS A 78 -21.71 -2.36 -11.70
CA LYS A 78 -23.02 -2.98 -11.95
C LYS A 78 -23.88 -2.98 -10.71
N THR A 79 -25.19 -2.92 -10.90
CA THR A 79 -26.17 -2.98 -9.82
C THR A 79 -26.98 -4.27 -9.88
N LEU A 80 -27.05 -4.99 -8.76
CA LEU A 80 -28.04 -6.03 -8.51
C LEU A 80 -29.15 -5.47 -7.63
N THR A 81 -30.37 -5.42 -8.16
CA THR A 81 -31.56 -5.00 -7.42
C THR A 81 -32.42 -6.20 -7.04
N VAL A 82 -32.67 -6.37 -5.75
CA VAL A 82 -33.61 -7.33 -5.18
C VAL A 82 -34.85 -6.54 -4.73
N LYS A 83 -35.97 -6.66 -5.46
CA LYS A 83 -37.20 -5.90 -5.21
C LYS A 83 -37.89 -6.25 -3.89
N GLY A 84 -37.66 -7.46 -3.38
CA GLY A 84 -38.14 -7.94 -2.09
C GLY A 84 -36.97 -8.32 -1.19
N ASN A 85 -37.08 -9.47 -0.54
CA ASN A 85 -36.11 -9.89 0.47
C ASN A 85 -34.87 -10.59 -0.13
N TYR A 86 -33.72 -10.34 0.50
CA TYR A 86 -32.46 -11.04 0.27
C TYR A 86 -32.13 -11.93 1.47
N VAL A 87 -31.87 -13.21 1.21
CA VAL A 87 -31.51 -14.19 2.24
C VAL A 87 -30.13 -14.75 1.93
N GLY A 88 -29.17 -14.51 2.83
CA GLY A 88 -27.84 -15.11 2.76
C GLY A 88 -27.74 -16.35 3.66
N ASN A 89 -27.12 -17.42 3.18
CA ASN A 89 -26.79 -18.58 3.99
C ASN A 89 -25.41 -19.11 3.61
N ASN A 90 -24.35 -18.59 4.24
CA ASN A 90 -22.97 -18.90 3.84
C ASN A 90 -22.70 -18.58 2.35
N GLY A 91 -23.44 -17.61 1.81
CA GLY A 91 -23.25 -17.13 0.44
C GLY A 91 -22.09 -16.14 0.33
N GLN A 92 -21.53 -16.02 -0.86
CA GLN A 92 -20.46 -15.07 -1.19
C GLN A 92 -20.98 -14.01 -2.18
N LEU A 93 -20.56 -12.76 -1.96
CA LEU A 93 -20.81 -11.63 -2.86
C LEU A 93 -19.48 -10.97 -3.22
N ASN A 94 -19.14 -11.00 -4.51
CA ASN A 94 -17.92 -10.41 -5.03
C ASN A 94 -18.23 -9.08 -5.73
N ILE A 95 -17.56 -8.03 -5.27
CA ILE A 95 -17.74 -6.63 -5.68
C ILE A 95 -16.41 -6.11 -6.20
N ARG A 96 -16.43 -5.36 -7.30
CA ARG A 96 -15.29 -4.53 -7.71
C ARG A 96 -15.57 -3.06 -7.39
N THR A 97 -14.55 -2.39 -6.89
CA THR A 97 -14.62 -0.98 -6.49
C THR A 97 -13.34 -0.28 -6.93
N VAL A 98 -13.45 0.90 -7.54
CA VAL A 98 -12.33 1.82 -7.73
C VAL A 98 -12.02 2.43 -6.37
N LEU A 99 -11.20 1.78 -5.53
CA LEU A 99 -10.95 2.23 -4.17
C LEU A 99 -10.42 3.68 -4.14
N GLY A 100 -11.18 4.57 -3.51
CA GLY A 100 -10.97 6.02 -3.49
C GLY A 100 -11.82 6.69 -2.42
N ASP A 101 -12.43 7.83 -2.75
CA ASP A 101 -13.31 8.59 -1.85
C ASP A 101 -14.77 8.11 -1.91
N ASP A 102 -15.69 8.76 -1.19
CA ASP A 102 -17.12 8.43 -1.13
C ASP A 102 -17.82 8.34 -2.50
N LYS A 103 -17.27 8.94 -3.56
CA LYS A 103 -17.84 8.97 -4.92
C LYS A 103 -17.26 7.89 -5.84
N SER A 104 -16.45 7.00 -5.28
CA SER A 104 -15.83 5.91 -6.01
C SER A 104 -16.84 5.05 -6.78
N ALA A 105 -16.52 4.75 -8.04
CA ALA A 105 -17.32 3.79 -8.81
C ALA A 105 -17.22 2.40 -8.20
N THR A 106 -18.36 1.75 -7.97
CA THR A 106 -18.46 0.46 -7.28
C THR A 106 -19.66 -0.33 -7.79
N ASP A 107 -19.55 -1.67 -7.81
CA ASP A 107 -20.73 -2.51 -7.94
C ASP A 107 -21.62 -2.38 -6.69
N ARG A 108 -22.93 -2.50 -6.85
CA ARG A 108 -23.90 -2.30 -5.78
C ARG A 108 -24.91 -3.43 -5.67
N LEU A 109 -25.25 -3.78 -4.44
CA LEU A 109 -26.44 -4.55 -4.12
C LEU A 109 -27.50 -3.61 -3.53
N ILE A 110 -28.68 -3.55 -4.13
CA ILE A 110 -29.82 -2.80 -3.61
C ILE A 110 -30.91 -3.82 -3.23
N VAL A 111 -31.27 -3.85 -1.95
CA VAL A 111 -32.37 -4.67 -1.44
C VAL A 111 -33.51 -3.74 -1.05
N GLU A 112 -34.61 -3.80 -1.80
CA GLU A 112 -35.79 -2.97 -1.53
C GLU A 112 -36.62 -3.50 -0.35
N GLY A 113 -36.51 -4.80 -0.04
CA GLY A 113 -37.07 -5.43 1.16
C GLY A 113 -36.05 -5.67 2.26
N ASN A 114 -36.31 -6.71 3.06
CA ASN A 114 -35.51 -7.07 4.23
C ASN A 114 -34.31 -7.96 3.87
N THR A 115 -33.29 -7.91 4.73
CA THR A 115 -32.13 -8.82 4.66
C THR A 115 -32.11 -9.76 5.86
N SER A 116 -31.68 -11.00 5.65
CA SER A 116 -31.53 -11.98 6.73
C SER A 116 -30.41 -13.00 6.46
N GLY A 117 -29.96 -13.66 7.52
CA GLY A 117 -28.90 -14.66 7.47
C GLY A 117 -27.51 -14.03 7.37
N SER A 118 -26.61 -14.60 6.56
CA SER A 118 -25.21 -14.13 6.44
C SER A 118 -24.65 -14.33 5.04
N THR A 119 -23.98 -13.30 4.52
CA THR A 119 -23.22 -13.30 3.26
C THR A 119 -21.82 -12.72 3.47
N THR A 120 -20.80 -13.40 2.95
CA THR A 120 -19.43 -12.90 2.96
C THR A 120 -19.18 -12.01 1.73
N VAL A 121 -18.73 -10.79 1.95
CA VAL A 121 -18.49 -9.77 0.92
C VAL A 121 -16.99 -9.66 0.66
N TYR A 122 -16.57 -9.94 -0.57
CA TYR A 122 -15.21 -9.69 -1.02
C TYR A 122 -15.18 -8.50 -1.96
N VAL A 123 -14.22 -7.61 -1.73
CA VAL A 123 -14.02 -6.42 -2.57
C VAL A 123 -12.67 -6.53 -3.26
N LYS A 124 -12.68 -6.42 -4.58
CA LYS A 124 -11.47 -6.33 -5.39
C LYS A 124 -11.27 -4.91 -5.91
N ASN A 125 -10.08 -4.35 -5.69
CA ASN A 125 -9.74 -3.03 -6.22
C ASN A 125 -9.77 -3.06 -7.76
N ALA A 126 -10.46 -2.09 -8.36
CA ALA A 126 -10.67 -1.96 -9.80
C ALA A 126 -9.81 -0.85 -10.42
N GLY A 127 -8.59 -0.66 -9.91
CA GLY A 127 -7.65 0.37 -10.38
C GLY A 127 -7.70 1.69 -9.60
N GLY A 128 -8.37 1.71 -8.45
CA GLY A 128 -8.37 2.86 -7.55
C GLY A 128 -7.01 3.07 -6.88
N SER A 129 -6.62 4.34 -6.73
CA SER A 129 -5.36 4.74 -6.09
C SER A 129 -5.47 4.88 -4.57
N GLY A 130 -6.67 4.74 -4.00
CA GLY A 130 -6.95 4.98 -2.59
C GLY A 130 -7.08 6.46 -2.25
N ALA A 131 -8.03 6.78 -1.37
CA ALA A 131 -8.23 8.09 -0.77
C ALA A 131 -8.96 7.93 0.57
N ALA A 132 -8.91 8.96 1.41
CA ALA A 132 -9.70 8.98 2.62
C ALA A 132 -11.20 9.12 2.27
N THR A 133 -12.04 8.30 2.89
CA THR A 133 -13.49 8.44 2.86
C THR A 133 -13.96 9.30 4.02
N LEU A 134 -15.05 10.04 3.82
CA LEU A 134 -15.74 10.77 4.89
C LEU A 134 -16.91 9.94 5.43
N ASN A 135 -17.83 9.57 4.55
CA ASN A 135 -18.98 8.70 4.87
C ASN A 135 -18.72 7.24 4.48
N GLY A 136 -17.83 7.01 3.52
CA GLY A 136 -17.56 5.68 2.97
C GLY A 136 -18.16 5.48 1.57
N ILE A 137 -17.69 4.43 0.90
CA ILE A 137 -18.17 4.01 -0.43
C ILE A 137 -19.33 3.04 -0.22
N GLU A 138 -20.56 3.43 -0.60
CA GLU A 138 -21.75 2.60 -0.39
C GLU A 138 -21.76 1.38 -1.31
N LEU A 139 -21.74 0.18 -0.72
CA LEU A 139 -21.79 -1.09 -1.46
C LEU A 139 -23.18 -1.72 -1.46
N ILE A 140 -23.88 -1.65 -0.31
CA ILE A 140 -25.15 -2.34 -0.12
C ILE A 140 -26.16 -1.36 0.47
N THR A 141 -27.27 -1.19 -0.23
CA THR A 141 -28.41 -0.37 0.21
C THR A 141 -29.54 -1.30 0.65
N VAL A 142 -30.09 -1.11 1.85
CA VAL A 142 -31.25 -1.88 2.35
C VAL A 142 -32.38 -0.92 2.70
N ASN A 143 -33.45 -0.95 1.89
CA ASN A 143 -34.61 -0.08 2.08
C ASN A 143 -35.68 -0.71 2.99
N GLY A 144 -35.73 -2.05 3.12
CA GLY A 144 -36.61 -2.71 4.08
C GLY A 144 -36.22 -2.42 5.53
N ASP A 145 -37.07 -2.81 6.46
CA ASP A 145 -36.92 -2.46 7.87
C ASP A 145 -35.79 -3.24 8.55
N GLU A 146 -35.54 -4.48 8.13
CA GLU A 146 -34.59 -5.39 8.76
C GLU A 146 -33.25 -5.47 8.00
N SER A 147 -32.17 -5.03 8.66
CA SER A 147 -30.78 -5.28 8.25
C SER A 147 -29.90 -5.66 9.44
N PRO A 148 -29.91 -6.95 9.85
CA PRO A 148 -29.08 -7.44 10.95
C PRO A 148 -27.58 -7.23 10.67
N ALA A 149 -26.79 -6.97 11.71
CA ALA A 149 -25.34 -6.74 11.61
C ALA A 149 -24.55 -7.98 11.14
N GLU A 150 -25.17 -9.15 11.12
CA GLU A 150 -24.61 -10.38 10.59
C GLU A 150 -24.96 -10.61 9.11
N ALA A 151 -25.87 -9.84 8.53
CA ALA A 151 -26.36 -10.01 7.16
C ALA A 151 -25.21 -10.00 6.14
N PHE A 152 -24.23 -9.13 6.36
CA PHE A 152 -23.04 -9.02 5.53
C PHE A 152 -21.78 -8.96 6.40
N ARG A 153 -20.75 -9.69 6.00
CA ARG A 153 -19.47 -9.74 6.69
C ARG A 153 -18.35 -9.56 5.69
N GLN A 154 -17.30 -8.84 6.06
CA GLN A 154 -16.12 -8.75 5.21
C GLN A 154 -15.48 -10.14 5.05
N GLY A 155 -15.01 -10.43 3.84
CA GLY A 155 -14.11 -11.55 3.60
C GLY A 155 -12.77 -11.41 4.35
N ASP A 156 -11.97 -12.47 4.31
CA ASP A 156 -10.66 -12.53 4.95
C ASP A 156 -9.59 -11.69 4.24
N ALA A 157 -9.79 -11.31 2.98
CA ALA A 157 -8.85 -10.50 2.22
C ALA A 157 -8.84 -9.02 2.65
N ARG A 158 -7.64 -8.47 2.84
CA ARG A 158 -7.41 -7.02 3.00
C ARG A 158 -7.97 -6.21 1.82
N ILE A 159 -8.67 -5.13 2.14
CA ILE A 159 -9.21 -4.17 1.17
C ILE A 159 -8.34 -2.90 1.22
N ALA A 160 -7.35 -2.82 0.34
CA ALA A 160 -6.30 -1.81 0.45
C ALA A 160 -6.00 -1.14 -0.89
N ALA A 161 -5.80 0.19 -0.88
CA ALA A 161 -5.32 0.95 -2.02
C ALA A 161 -4.50 2.18 -1.60
N GLY A 162 -3.42 2.47 -2.33
CA GLY A 162 -2.53 3.58 -2.01
C GLY A 162 -2.01 3.50 -0.57
N ALA A 163 -2.26 4.55 0.22
CA ALA A 163 -1.91 4.63 1.63
C ALA A 163 -3.02 4.15 2.59
N PHE A 164 -4.19 3.75 2.09
CA PHE A 164 -5.40 3.57 2.89
C PHE A 164 -5.83 2.10 2.99
N GLU A 165 -6.21 1.69 4.20
CA GLU A 165 -6.98 0.47 4.46
C GLU A 165 -8.46 0.81 4.45
N TYR A 166 -9.27 -0.08 3.90
CA TYR A 166 -10.73 0.01 3.88
C TYR A 166 -11.33 -1.16 4.64
N GLN A 167 -12.45 -0.91 5.32
CA GLN A 167 -13.19 -1.94 6.05
C GLN A 167 -14.68 -1.84 5.72
N LEU A 168 -15.35 -2.99 5.61
CA LEU A 168 -16.79 -3.04 5.48
C LEU A 168 -17.44 -2.67 6.83
N LYS A 169 -18.26 -1.63 6.82
CA LYS A 169 -18.98 -1.15 8.00
C LYS A 169 -20.44 -0.91 7.70
N GLN A 170 -21.31 -1.34 8.60
CA GLN A 170 -22.72 -0.98 8.58
C GLN A 170 -22.92 0.43 9.14
N GLN A 171 -23.71 1.25 8.44
CA GLN A 171 -24.15 2.57 8.90
C GLN A 171 -25.66 2.69 8.67
N GLY A 172 -26.43 2.74 9.75
CA GLY A 172 -27.87 2.54 9.68
C GLY A 172 -28.19 1.15 9.12
N LYS A 173 -28.94 1.09 8.01
CA LYS A 173 -29.28 -0.17 7.31
C LYS A 173 -28.33 -0.50 6.15
N ASN A 174 -27.48 0.44 5.75
CA ASN A 174 -26.65 0.34 4.56
C ASN A 174 -25.21 -0.05 4.94
N TRP A 175 -24.46 -0.55 3.96
CA TRP A 175 -23.11 -1.05 4.15
C TRP A 175 -22.13 -0.31 3.26
N TYR A 176 -21.04 0.15 3.86
CA TYR A 176 -20.05 1.03 3.25
C TYR A 176 -18.65 0.46 3.41
N LEU A 177 -17.75 0.77 2.47
CA LEU A 177 -16.32 0.71 2.73
C LEU A 177 -15.85 2.02 3.31
N THR A 178 -15.34 1.98 4.53
CA THR A 178 -14.78 3.14 5.22
C THR A 178 -13.28 3.01 5.35
N SER A 179 -12.55 4.10 5.10
CA SER A 179 -11.10 4.14 5.24
C SER A 179 -10.62 4.67 6.60
N TYR A 180 -11.49 4.66 7.62
CA TYR A 180 -11.24 5.27 8.93
C TYR A 180 -11.73 4.36 10.04
N GLN A 181 -11.16 4.52 11.23
CA GLN A 181 -11.62 3.82 12.41
C GLN A 181 -12.80 4.58 13.03
N SER A 182 -13.81 3.82 13.45
CA SER A 182 -14.85 4.27 14.37
C SER A 182 -14.23 4.86 15.63
N VAL A 183 -14.32 6.16 15.93
CA VAL A 183 -14.08 6.58 17.33
C VAL A 183 -15.28 6.02 18.11
N ASN A 184 -15.03 5.07 19.02
CA ASN A 184 -16.09 4.58 19.90
C ASN A 184 -16.54 5.77 20.75
N GLU A 185 -17.80 6.19 20.63
CA GLU A 185 -18.42 7.25 21.45
C GLU A 185 -18.61 6.85 22.93
N GLU A 186 -17.86 5.87 23.45
CA GLU A 186 -18.07 5.35 24.80
C GLU A 186 -17.37 6.14 25.92
N ASP A 187 -16.81 7.33 25.67
CA ASP A 187 -16.21 8.13 26.74
C ASP A 187 -16.40 9.66 26.62
N ASN A 188 -17.63 10.11 26.36
CA ASN A 188 -18.02 11.49 26.68
C ASN A 188 -19.47 11.54 27.19
N SER A 189 -19.69 10.97 28.37
CA SER A 189 -20.81 11.39 29.23
C SER A 189 -20.46 12.71 29.92
N SER A 190 -20.42 13.78 29.14
CA SER A 190 -20.48 15.14 29.69
C SER A 190 -21.47 15.94 28.85
N GLU A 191 -22.54 16.35 29.51
CA GLU A 191 -23.59 17.22 28.98
C GLU A 191 -22.99 18.43 28.24
N GLY A 192 -23.33 18.59 26.96
CA GLY A 192 -22.97 19.80 26.23
C GLY A 192 -23.00 19.64 24.72
N ASN A 193 -24.17 19.93 24.14
CA ASN A 193 -24.41 20.18 22.71
C ASN A 193 -23.18 20.65 21.94
N SER A 194 -22.51 19.72 21.25
CA SER A 194 -21.46 19.97 20.27
C SER A 194 -21.65 18.95 19.16
N GLU A 195 -21.94 19.39 17.93
CA GLU A 195 -21.88 18.53 16.75
C GLU A 195 -20.52 17.82 16.73
N PRO A 196 -20.44 16.49 16.49
CA PRO A 196 -19.15 15.81 16.41
C PRO A 196 -18.44 16.31 15.15
N THR A 197 -17.52 17.27 15.33
CA THR A 197 -16.66 17.82 14.28
C THR A 197 -15.30 17.13 14.24
N GLU A 198 -15.21 15.90 14.74
CA GLU A 198 -13.99 15.10 14.60
C GLU A 198 -13.94 14.51 13.20
N THR A 199 -13.05 15.07 12.38
CA THR A 199 -12.73 14.52 11.07
C THR A 199 -12.23 13.08 11.27
N PRO A 200 -12.85 12.07 10.65
CA PRO A 200 -12.45 10.68 10.87
C PRO A 200 -10.97 10.47 10.53
N THR A 201 -10.18 9.91 11.44
CA THR A 201 -8.78 9.62 11.19
C THR A 201 -8.64 8.42 10.25
N PRO A 202 -8.03 8.57 9.07
CA PRO A 202 -7.90 7.48 8.12
C PRO A 202 -6.99 6.38 8.67
N VAL A 203 -7.32 5.11 8.39
CA VAL A 203 -6.48 3.96 8.71
C VAL A 203 -5.39 3.83 7.65
N LEU A 204 -4.15 4.04 8.07
CA LEU A 204 -3.00 3.97 7.18
C LEU A 204 -2.46 2.56 7.04
N ARG A 205 -2.05 2.25 5.81
CA ARG A 205 -1.35 1.02 5.45
C ARG A 205 0.08 1.00 5.99
N PRO A 206 0.54 -0.11 6.61
CA PRO A 206 1.94 -0.22 7.02
C PRO A 206 2.92 -0.19 5.83
N GLU A 207 2.47 -0.51 4.61
CA GLU A 207 3.31 -0.42 3.41
C GLU A 207 3.79 1.01 3.15
N ALA A 208 2.97 2.03 3.45
CA ALA A 208 3.36 3.43 3.30
C ALA A 208 4.62 3.76 4.11
N GLY A 209 4.72 3.23 5.35
CA GLY A 209 5.91 3.41 6.17
C GLY A 209 7.15 2.71 5.60
N SER A 210 6.98 1.51 5.04
CA SER A 210 8.08 0.79 4.37
C SER A 210 8.58 1.51 3.12
N TYR A 211 7.68 2.12 2.35
CA TYR A 211 8.03 2.96 1.19
C TYR A 211 8.82 4.21 1.61
N VAL A 212 8.38 4.91 2.66
CA VAL A 212 9.08 6.07 3.21
C VAL A 212 10.45 5.67 3.77
N ALA A 213 10.54 4.54 4.47
CA ALA A 213 11.82 4.04 5.00
C ALA A 213 12.80 3.69 3.87
N ASN A 214 12.32 3.02 2.81
CA ASN A 214 13.15 2.71 1.65
C ASN A 214 13.66 3.99 0.97
N LEU A 215 12.81 5.02 0.82
CA LEU A 215 13.19 6.31 0.24
C LEU A 215 14.22 7.04 1.12
N ALA A 216 14.02 7.07 2.44
CA ALA A 216 14.97 7.66 3.37
C ALA A 216 16.32 6.94 3.35
N ALA A 217 16.32 5.60 3.29
CA ALA A 217 17.53 4.80 3.16
C ALA A 217 18.25 5.09 1.83
N ALA A 218 17.54 5.11 0.70
CA ALA A 218 18.13 5.39 -0.61
C ALA A 218 18.88 6.75 -0.65
N ASN A 219 18.38 7.76 0.06
CA ASN A 219 19.02 9.08 0.12
C ASN A 219 20.15 9.21 1.16
N THR A 220 20.20 8.34 2.18
CA THR A 220 21.11 8.50 3.32
C THR A 220 22.15 7.41 3.49
N LEU A 221 21.99 6.24 2.84
CA LEU A 221 22.89 5.09 3.01
C LEU A 221 24.33 5.42 2.64
N PHE A 222 24.56 6.18 1.58
CA PHE A 222 25.89 6.45 1.05
C PHE A 222 26.40 7.86 1.37
N VAL A 223 25.70 8.62 2.21
CA VAL A 223 26.18 9.95 2.65
C VAL A 223 27.45 9.77 3.47
N MET A 224 28.46 10.57 3.15
CA MET A 224 29.77 10.58 3.79
C MET A 224 30.20 12.00 4.12
N ARG A 225 31.00 12.15 5.18
CA ARG A 225 31.66 13.40 5.56
C ARG A 225 33.16 13.29 5.33
N LEU A 226 33.87 14.42 5.30
CA LEU A 226 35.34 14.40 5.22
C LEU A 226 35.95 13.57 6.35
N ASN A 227 35.47 13.73 7.58
CA ASN A 227 35.96 13.00 8.75
C ASN A 227 35.81 11.47 8.64
N ASP A 228 34.87 10.98 7.82
CA ASP A 228 34.69 9.54 7.59
C ASP A 228 35.79 8.96 6.69
N ARG A 229 36.52 9.80 5.94
CA ARG A 229 37.59 9.42 5.01
C ARG A 229 38.99 9.87 5.47
N ALA A 230 39.08 10.92 6.29
CA ALA A 230 40.35 11.54 6.69
C ALA A 230 41.24 10.71 7.65
N GLY A 231 40.87 9.45 7.92
CA GLY A 231 41.65 8.49 8.70
C GLY A 231 42.81 7.93 7.89
N GLU A 232 43.92 8.68 7.81
CA GLU A 232 45.17 8.17 7.24
C GLU A 232 45.71 7.02 8.08
N MET A 233 45.70 5.81 7.52
CA MET A 233 46.45 4.69 8.09
C MET A 233 47.91 4.80 7.64
N ARG A 234 48.78 5.28 8.54
CA ARG A 234 50.24 5.26 8.36
C ARG A 234 50.76 3.85 8.65
N TYR A 235 51.53 3.30 7.74
CA TYR A 235 52.18 2.01 7.89
C TYR A 235 53.67 2.13 7.56
N ILE A 236 54.50 1.40 8.28
CA ILE A 236 55.94 1.32 8.01
C ILE A 236 56.14 0.18 7.01
N ASP A 237 56.57 0.51 5.80
CA ASP A 237 56.86 -0.49 4.77
C ASP A 237 57.97 -1.44 5.28
N PRO A 238 57.72 -2.76 5.42
CA PRO A 238 58.65 -3.70 6.04
C PRO A 238 59.88 -3.98 5.18
N VAL A 239 59.90 -3.50 3.93
CA VAL A 239 61.04 -3.65 3.01
C VAL A 239 61.86 -2.37 2.94
N THR A 240 61.23 -1.19 3.04
CA THR A 240 61.92 0.10 2.87
C THR A 240 62.07 0.91 4.16
N GLU A 241 61.48 0.47 5.28
CA GLU A 241 61.47 1.14 6.59
C GLU A 241 60.96 2.59 6.55
N GLN A 242 60.29 2.99 5.47
CA GLN A 242 59.70 4.33 5.31
C GLN A 242 58.24 4.33 5.76
N GLU A 243 57.82 5.40 6.46
CA GLU A 243 56.40 5.67 6.70
C GLU A 243 55.70 5.92 5.36
N ARG A 244 54.76 5.03 4.99
CA ARG A 244 53.87 5.19 3.85
C ARG A 244 52.43 5.33 4.35
N SER A 245 51.70 6.29 3.81
CA SER A 245 50.26 6.43 4.07
C SER A 245 49.47 5.62 3.05
N SER A 246 48.54 4.79 3.52
CA SER A 246 47.61 4.10 2.63
C SER A 246 46.67 5.12 1.97
N ARG A 247 46.74 5.20 0.64
CA ARG A 247 45.82 5.99 -0.19
C ARG A 247 44.44 5.32 -0.34
N LEU A 248 44.26 4.14 0.25
CA LEU A 248 43.01 3.40 0.27
C LEU A 248 42.32 3.59 1.62
N TRP A 249 41.02 3.88 1.58
CA TRP A 249 40.15 3.90 2.74
C TRP A 249 39.02 2.88 2.60
N LEU A 250 38.58 2.36 3.74
CA LEU A 250 37.45 1.46 3.86
C LEU A 250 36.57 1.94 5.02
N ARG A 251 35.29 2.10 4.77
CA ARG A 251 34.28 2.55 5.73
C ARG A 251 33.19 1.50 5.85
N GLN A 252 32.93 1.04 7.06
CA GLN A 252 31.80 0.17 7.37
C GLN A 252 30.92 0.79 8.45
N ILE A 253 29.62 0.89 8.19
CA ILE A 253 28.65 1.46 9.12
C ILE A 253 27.51 0.48 9.32
N GLY A 254 27.27 0.12 10.57
CA GLY A 254 26.01 -0.45 11.03
C GLY A 254 25.18 0.63 11.72
N GLY A 255 23.86 0.57 11.56
CA GLY A 255 22.97 1.46 12.29
C GLY A 255 21.58 0.88 12.44
N HIS A 256 20.91 1.29 13.51
CA HIS A 256 19.48 1.06 13.70
C HIS A 256 18.78 2.41 13.79
N ASN A 257 17.56 2.49 13.28
CA ASN A 257 16.70 3.65 13.48
C ASN A 257 15.27 3.20 13.76
N ALA A 258 14.50 4.08 14.40
CA ALA A 258 13.08 3.89 14.62
C ALA A 258 12.38 5.24 14.49
N TRP A 259 11.21 5.23 13.87
CA TRP A 259 10.39 6.42 13.70
C TRP A 259 8.90 6.07 13.75
N ARG A 260 8.07 7.09 13.95
CA ARG A 260 6.62 7.00 13.91
C ARG A 260 6.07 8.02 12.92
N ASP A 261 4.94 7.71 12.31
CA ASP A 261 4.20 8.66 11.49
C ASP A 261 3.58 9.79 12.34
N SER A 262 3.09 10.84 11.68
CA SER A 262 2.45 11.99 12.34
C SER A 262 1.21 11.60 13.13
N ASN A 263 0.48 10.58 12.68
CA ASN A 263 -0.77 10.13 13.30
C ASN A 263 -0.52 9.07 14.38
N GLY A 264 0.73 8.64 14.59
CA GLY A 264 1.12 7.65 15.58
C GLY A 264 0.68 6.22 15.30
N GLN A 265 0.02 5.96 14.16
CA GLN A 265 -0.50 4.65 13.77
C GLN A 265 0.62 3.71 13.32
N LEU A 266 1.64 4.23 12.65
CA LEU A 266 2.69 3.45 12.01
C LEU A 266 4.00 3.60 12.76
N ARG A 267 4.54 2.48 13.25
CA ARG A 267 5.89 2.42 13.80
C ARG A 267 6.80 1.65 12.88
N THR A 268 7.86 2.30 12.44
CA THR A 268 8.85 1.72 11.53
C THR A 268 10.20 1.59 12.23
N THR A 269 10.82 0.42 12.11
CA THR A 269 12.20 0.18 12.55
C THR A 269 13.04 -0.27 11.37
N SER A 270 14.28 0.25 11.26
CA SER A 270 15.19 -0.14 10.18
C SER A 270 16.58 -0.46 10.71
N HIS A 271 17.24 -1.39 10.02
CA HIS A 271 18.61 -1.81 10.27
C HIS A 271 19.39 -1.70 8.97
N ARG A 272 20.42 -0.85 8.98
CA ARG A 272 21.26 -0.60 7.82
C ARG A 272 22.68 -1.09 8.02
N TYR A 273 23.27 -1.56 6.93
CA TYR A 273 24.68 -1.84 6.82
C TYR A 273 25.22 -1.26 5.52
N VAL A 274 26.32 -0.51 5.62
CA VAL A 274 26.98 0.18 4.51
C VAL A 274 28.44 -0.22 4.51
N SER A 275 28.97 -0.58 3.35
CA SER A 275 30.39 -0.77 3.10
C SER A 275 30.79 0.08 1.91
N GLN A 276 31.71 1.02 2.12
CA GLN A 276 32.25 1.90 1.09
C GLN A 276 33.76 1.81 1.11
N LEU A 277 34.36 1.88 -0.07
CA LEU A 277 35.79 1.92 -0.24
C LEU A 277 36.15 2.94 -1.31
N GLY A 278 37.34 3.50 -1.20
CA GLY A 278 37.84 4.43 -2.20
C GLY A 278 39.34 4.59 -2.11
N ALA A 279 39.89 5.22 -3.15
CA ALA A 279 41.32 5.44 -3.26
C ALA A 279 41.62 6.85 -3.78
N ASP A 280 42.63 7.49 -3.21
CA ASP A 280 43.20 8.73 -3.73
C ASP A 280 44.03 8.40 -4.98
N LEU A 281 43.65 8.96 -6.13
CA LEU A 281 44.32 8.75 -7.41
C LEU A 281 45.38 9.83 -7.67
N LEU A 282 45.04 11.09 -7.40
CA LEU A 282 45.91 12.24 -7.62
C LEU A 282 46.03 13.03 -6.32
N THR A 283 47.25 13.44 -6.02
CA THR A 283 47.57 14.26 -4.86
C THR A 283 48.59 15.31 -5.27
N GLY A 284 48.47 16.53 -4.75
CA GLY A 284 49.44 17.59 -4.98
C GLY A 284 49.31 18.70 -3.95
N GLY A 285 50.17 19.71 -4.05
CA GLY A 285 50.08 20.96 -3.31
C GLY A 285 50.42 22.11 -4.26
N PHE A 286 49.87 23.29 -4.01
CA PHE A 286 50.24 24.52 -4.70
C PHE A 286 51.36 25.28 -3.97
N THR A 287 51.53 25.02 -2.68
CA THR A 287 52.48 25.63 -1.73
C THR A 287 53.13 24.54 -0.89
N ASP A 288 54.14 24.87 -0.07
CA ASP A 288 54.82 23.89 0.80
C ASP A 288 53.93 23.35 1.95
N SER A 289 52.78 23.99 2.22
CA SER A 289 51.88 23.63 3.34
C SER A 289 50.54 23.03 2.91
N ASP A 290 50.05 23.31 1.69
CA ASP A 290 48.72 22.89 1.27
C ASP A 290 48.72 21.50 0.65
N SER A 291 47.55 20.86 0.65
CA SER A 291 47.36 19.60 -0.06
C SER A 291 46.00 19.54 -0.73
N TRP A 292 45.95 18.99 -1.93
CA TRP A 292 44.72 18.55 -2.57
C TRP A 292 44.78 17.08 -2.93
N ARG A 293 43.62 16.42 -2.91
CA ARG A 293 43.44 15.00 -3.20
C ARG A 293 42.23 14.82 -4.11
N LEU A 294 42.37 14.01 -5.15
CA LEU A 294 41.27 13.57 -6.00
C LEU A 294 41.23 12.05 -5.99
N GLY A 295 40.06 11.49 -5.74
CA GLY A 295 39.90 10.06 -5.63
C GLY A 295 38.57 9.53 -6.16
N VAL A 296 38.50 8.22 -6.23
CA VAL A 296 37.32 7.45 -6.67
C VAL A 296 36.77 6.67 -5.49
N MET A 297 35.48 6.40 -5.52
CA MET A 297 34.80 5.63 -4.49
C MET A 297 33.71 4.74 -5.06
N ALA A 298 33.50 3.63 -4.39
CA ALA A 298 32.41 2.71 -4.66
C ALA A 298 31.88 2.13 -3.35
N GLY A 299 30.63 1.67 -3.37
CA GLY A 299 30.01 1.14 -2.17
C GLY A 299 28.87 0.19 -2.44
N TYR A 300 28.59 -0.61 -1.42
CA TYR A 300 27.42 -1.46 -1.32
C TYR A 300 26.72 -1.18 0.01
N ALA A 301 25.40 -1.11 -0.04
CA ALA A 301 24.58 -0.89 1.14
C ALA A 301 23.33 -1.76 1.11
N ARG A 302 22.88 -2.13 2.30
CA ARG A 302 21.62 -2.82 2.51
C ARG A 302 20.89 -2.24 3.69
N ASP A 303 19.58 -2.07 3.54
CA ASP A 303 18.67 -1.72 4.62
C ASP A 303 17.51 -2.73 4.65
N TYR A 304 17.08 -3.07 5.86
CA TYR A 304 15.85 -3.81 6.09
C TYR A 304 15.01 -3.07 7.10
N ASN A 305 13.73 -2.92 6.77
CA ASN A 305 12.78 -2.25 7.64
C ASN A 305 11.52 -3.07 7.85
N SER A 306 10.88 -2.84 9.00
CA SER A 306 9.60 -3.41 9.37
C SER A 306 8.71 -2.30 9.90
N THR A 307 7.54 -2.16 9.31
CA THR A 307 6.50 -1.21 9.70
C THR A 307 5.31 -1.97 10.26
N HIS A 308 4.80 -1.56 11.41
CA HIS A 308 3.60 -2.13 12.02
C HIS A 308 2.57 -1.03 12.28
N SER A 309 1.31 -1.31 11.93
CA SER A 309 0.17 -0.45 12.22
C SER A 309 -0.44 -0.86 13.56
N SER A 310 -0.59 0.07 14.50
CA SER A 310 -1.28 -0.17 15.78
C SER A 310 -2.81 -0.11 15.68
N VAL A 311 -3.34 0.28 14.52
CA VAL A 311 -4.79 0.39 14.28
C VAL A 311 -5.32 -0.85 13.57
N SER A 312 -4.64 -1.29 12.53
CA SER A 312 -5.07 -2.45 11.72
C SER A 312 -4.33 -3.74 12.10
N ASP A 313 -3.38 -3.68 13.04
CA ASP A 313 -2.44 -4.75 13.44
C ASP A 313 -1.53 -5.34 12.34
N TYR A 314 -1.78 -5.01 11.08
CA TYR A 314 -0.97 -5.44 9.94
C TYR A 314 0.49 -4.98 10.02
N ARG A 315 1.36 -5.75 9.36
CA ARG A 315 2.78 -5.47 9.21
C ARG A 315 3.18 -5.38 7.74
N SER A 316 4.22 -4.60 7.49
CA SER A 316 4.91 -4.53 6.21
C SER A 316 6.42 -4.66 6.42
N LYS A 317 7.09 -5.36 5.51
CA LYS A 317 8.54 -5.49 5.48
C LYS A 317 9.08 -4.84 4.23
N GLY A 318 10.04 -3.93 4.37
CA GLY A 318 10.77 -3.32 3.28
C GLY A 318 12.22 -3.76 3.25
N SER A 319 12.82 -3.74 2.06
CA SER A 319 14.27 -3.88 1.91
C SER A 319 14.81 -3.01 0.80
N VAL A 320 16.01 -2.47 1.03
CA VAL A 320 16.79 -1.72 0.04
C VAL A 320 18.13 -2.40 -0.12
N ARG A 321 18.53 -2.62 -1.36
CA ARG A 321 19.90 -3.02 -1.73
C ARG A 321 20.43 -2.05 -2.75
N GLY A 322 21.57 -1.43 -2.46
CA GLY A 322 22.13 -0.39 -3.31
C GLY A 322 23.61 -0.56 -3.58
N TYR A 323 24.02 0.00 -4.71
CA TYR A 323 25.43 0.19 -5.06
C TYR A 323 25.64 1.66 -5.43
N CYS A 324 26.81 2.22 -5.10
CA CYS A 324 27.20 3.55 -5.53
C CYS A 324 28.57 3.54 -6.21
N ALA A 325 28.79 4.51 -7.10
CA ALA A 325 30.08 4.83 -7.67
C ALA A 325 30.21 6.36 -7.77
N GLY A 326 31.35 6.91 -7.43
CA GLY A 326 31.54 8.35 -7.35
C GLY A 326 32.99 8.81 -7.33
N LEU A 327 33.15 10.12 -7.27
CA LEU A 327 34.41 10.83 -7.19
C LEU A 327 34.38 11.78 -5.99
N TYR A 328 35.54 12.07 -5.44
CA TYR A 328 35.69 13.08 -4.38
C TYR A 328 36.96 13.90 -4.59
N ALA A 329 36.93 15.11 -4.03
CA ALA A 329 37.98 16.09 -4.06
C ALA A 329 38.10 16.75 -2.69
N THR A 330 39.31 16.80 -2.14
CA THR A 330 39.59 17.44 -0.84
C THR A 330 40.74 18.40 -1.00
N TRP A 331 40.66 19.55 -0.34
CA TRP A 331 41.75 20.51 -0.22
C TRP A 331 41.90 20.97 1.23
N PHE A 332 43.13 21.02 1.72
CA PHE A 332 43.51 21.56 3.03
C PHE A 332 44.51 22.70 2.84
N ALA A 333 44.29 23.82 3.54
CA ALA A 333 45.23 24.95 3.53
C ALA A 333 46.57 24.64 4.22
N ASP A 334 46.54 23.81 5.26
CA ASP A 334 47.72 23.26 5.94
C ASP A 334 47.47 21.78 6.25
N ASP A 335 48.06 20.89 5.45
CA ASP A 335 47.90 19.43 5.59
C ASP A 335 48.69 18.85 6.76
N ILE A 336 49.79 19.52 7.15
CA ILE A 336 50.74 19.02 8.16
C ILE A 336 50.17 19.24 9.55
N SER A 337 49.65 20.43 9.83
CA SER A 337 49.05 20.74 11.14
C SER A 337 47.55 20.47 11.19
N LYS A 338 46.90 20.29 10.03
CA LYS A 338 45.44 20.29 9.85
C LYS A 338 44.76 21.52 10.48
N LYS A 339 45.48 22.64 10.62
CA LYS A 339 44.96 23.91 11.13
C LYS A 339 44.75 24.87 9.97
N GLY A 340 43.51 25.30 9.76
CA GLY A 340 43.18 26.25 8.72
C GLY A 340 41.99 25.77 7.91
N ALA A 341 41.71 26.50 6.82
CA ALA A 341 40.55 26.23 6.00
C ALA A 341 40.65 24.87 5.30
N TYR A 342 39.51 24.20 5.13
CA TYR A 342 39.41 23.02 4.28
C TYR A 342 38.17 23.07 3.40
N ILE A 343 38.22 22.35 2.29
CA ILE A 343 37.09 22.14 1.39
C ILE A 343 37.06 20.65 1.02
N ASP A 344 35.89 20.03 1.16
CA ASP A 344 35.62 18.68 0.69
C ASP A 344 34.40 18.65 -0.22
N ALA A 345 34.53 18.02 -1.37
CA ALA A 345 33.45 17.86 -2.32
C ALA A 345 33.39 16.41 -2.80
N TRP A 346 32.19 15.86 -2.93
CA TRP A 346 32.01 14.56 -3.53
C TRP A 346 30.72 14.48 -4.33
N ALA A 347 30.76 13.64 -5.37
CA ALA A 347 29.63 13.37 -6.24
C ALA A 347 29.56 11.88 -6.53
N GLN A 348 28.37 11.31 -6.47
CA GLN A 348 28.16 9.89 -6.75
C GLN A 348 26.84 9.63 -7.44
N TYR A 349 26.81 8.51 -8.15
CA TYR A 349 25.60 7.94 -8.70
C TYR A 349 25.29 6.63 -7.99
N SER A 350 24.02 6.40 -7.64
CA SER A 350 23.57 5.23 -6.89
C SER A 350 22.42 4.53 -7.59
N TRP A 351 22.45 3.19 -7.54
CA TRP A 351 21.41 2.32 -8.05
C TRP A 351 20.87 1.47 -6.91
N PHE A 352 19.55 1.42 -6.76
CA PHE A 352 18.86 0.70 -5.70
C PHE A 352 17.82 -0.25 -6.27
N LYS A 353 17.76 -1.44 -5.68
CA LYS A 353 16.64 -2.37 -5.82
C LYS A 353 15.89 -2.40 -4.49
N ASN A 354 14.64 -1.98 -4.53
CA ASN A 354 13.77 -1.87 -3.38
C ASN A 354 12.68 -2.94 -3.46
N SER A 355 12.22 -3.38 -2.31
CA SER A 355 11.02 -4.19 -2.21
C SER A 355 10.19 -3.86 -0.99
N VAL A 356 8.90 -4.16 -1.11
CA VAL A 356 7.90 -4.02 -0.05
C VAL A 356 7.02 -5.27 -0.08
N LYS A 357 6.78 -5.85 1.09
CA LYS A 357 5.85 -6.96 1.26
C LYS A 357 4.94 -6.67 2.45
N GLY A 358 3.67 -6.46 2.17
CA GLY A 358 2.61 -6.41 3.17
C GLY A 358 2.16 -7.80 3.60
N ASP A 359 1.55 -7.90 4.78
CA ASP A 359 0.78 -9.09 5.16
C ASP A 359 -0.40 -9.27 4.19
N GLU A 360 -0.67 -10.52 3.77
CA GLU A 360 -1.78 -10.89 2.87
C GLU A 360 -1.77 -10.21 1.48
N LEU A 361 -0.72 -9.47 1.15
CA LEU A 361 -0.55 -8.79 -0.13
C LEU A 361 0.61 -9.38 -0.94
N ALA A 362 0.56 -9.15 -2.25
CA ALA A 362 1.60 -9.56 -3.17
C ALA A 362 2.94 -8.84 -2.89
N TYR A 363 4.03 -9.50 -3.27
CA TYR A 363 5.37 -8.92 -3.17
C TYR A 363 5.58 -7.86 -4.26
N GLU A 364 6.00 -6.66 -3.88
CA GLU A 364 6.28 -5.56 -4.80
C GLU A 364 7.78 -5.27 -4.86
N SER A 365 8.31 -5.07 -6.08
CA SER A 365 9.71 -4.70 -6.30
C SER A 365 9.84 -3.61 -7.32
N TYR A 366 10.72 -2.66 -7.06
CA TYR A 366 10.98 -1.52 -7.94
C TYR A 366 12.45 -1.11 -7.88
N SER A 367 12.89 -0.38 -8.89
CA SER A 367 14.25 0.15 -8.96
C SER A 367 14.24 1.65 -8.75
N ALA A 368 15.22 2.17 -8.01
CA ALA A 368 15.47 3.60 -7.88
C ALA A 368 16.90 3.91 -8.28
N LYS A 369 17.13 5.11 -8.82
CA LYS A 369 18.45 5.59 -9.22
C LYS A 369 18.52 7.08 -8.94
N GLY A 370 19.69 7.57 -8.56
CA GLY A 370 19.85 8.99 -8.22
C GLY A 370 21.31 9.41 -8.17
N ALA A 371 21.52 10.71 -8.30
CA ALA A 371 22.81 11.34 -8.08
C ALA A 371 22.77 12.10 -6.75
N THR A 372 23.87 12.06 -6.00
CA THR A 372 24.02 12.80 -4.75
C THR A 372 25.34 13.56 -4.81
N VAL A 373 25.30 14.83 -4.40
CA VAL A 373 26.46 15.71 -4.34
C VAL A 373 26.53 16.35 -2.95
N SER A 374 27.74 16.60 -2.46
CA SER A 374 27.97 17.28 -1.19
C SER A 374 29.18 18.20 -1.30
N LEU A 375 29.11 19.31 -0.55
CA LEU A 375 30.19 20.27 -0.37
C LEU A 375 30.26 20.61 1.12
N GLU A 376 31.42 20.40 1.73
CA GLU A 376 31.73 20.70 3.13
C GLU A 376 32.92 21.67 3.14
N ALA A 377 32.88 22.71 3.97
CA ALA A 377 33.99 23.63 4.14
C ALA A 377 33.99 24.16 5.58
N GLY A 378 35.17 24.47 6.13
CA GLY A 378 35.32 24.96 7.50
C GLY A 378 36.68 25.49 7.84
#